data_AF-A0A067DUD5-F1
#
_entry.id   AF-A0A067DUD5-F1
#
_cell.length_a   1.000
_cell.length_b   1.000
_cell.length_c   1.000
_cell.angle_alpha   90.00
_cell.angle_beta   90.00
_cell.angle_gamma   90.00
#
_symmetry.space_group_name_H-M   'P 1'
#
loop_
_entity.id
_entity.type
_entity.pdbx_description
1 polymer ?
#
loop_
_entity_poly.entity_id
_entity_poly.type
_entity_poly.pdbx_seq_one_letter_code
_entity_poly.pdbx_strand_id
1 'polypeptide(L)'
;MVMDNVVKGLSPQPTIEQLSQDLVTVSSYLPVLADILQKETLLWKLELLKAASAYANARLHAVKAQTLVLSGGKDQLLPSQEEGQRLTSALPKSQLRSFEDHGHFLFLEDGVDLVTIIKGASYYRRGKSLDYISDFMPPTATEFNELNEENRWMSVLMSPVMLSTLEDGKIVRGLSGIPSEGPVLLVGYHNLMGFEVHTMVPQFLIERKILLRGLTHPILFVDSKDGGLPDLGPYDKFRIMGAVPVSAVNFYKLMSSKSHALLYPGGMREAMHRKGEEYKLFWPETSEFVRTAATFGATIIPFGTVGEDDVAQ
;
A
#
# COMPACT_ATOMS: atom_id res chain seq x y z
N MET A 1 30.75 -11.03 -40.21
CA MET A 1 30.23 -9.65 -40.11
C MET A 1 28.76 -9.73 -40.51
N VAL A 2 27.85 -9.33 -39.61
CA VAL A 2 26.44 -8.93 -39.89
C VAL A 2 25.48 -10.10 -40.25
N MET A 3 24.31 -10.37 -39.63
CA MET A 3 23.50 -9.76 -38.56
C MET A 3 22.48 -10.79 -38.05
N ASP A 4 22.43 -11.00 -36.74
CA ASP A 4 21.27 -10.73 -35.87
C ASP A 4 19.87 -11.19 -36.28
N ASN A 5 19.48 -12.33 -35.70
CA ASN A 5 18.10 -12.64 -35.31
C ASN A 5 17.81 -11.93 -33.97
N VAL A 6 17.20 -10.75 -34.03
CA VAL A 6 16.60 -10.10 -32.84
C VAL A 6 15.09 -10.18 -32.96
N VAL A 7 14.53 -10.99 -32.07
CA VAL A 7 13.14 -10.99 -31.62
C VAL A 7 12.77 -9.53 -31.27
N LYS A 8 11.98 -8.88 -32.12
CA LYS A 8 11.43 -7.56 -31.80
C LYS A 8 10.40 -7.71 -30.67
N GLY A 9 10.72 -7.11 -29.54
CA GLY A 9 9.84 -6.98 -28.39
C GLY A 9 8.52 -6.30 -28.74
N LEU A 10 7.48 -6.72 -28.02
CA LEU A 10 6.21 -6.02 -27.92
C LEU A 10 6.47 -4.67 -27.23
N SER A 11 6.34 -3.58 -27.98
CA SER A 11 6.32 -2.22 -27.44
C SER A 11 4.90 -1.86 -27.00
N PRO A 12 4.65 -1.48 -25.74
CA PRO A 12 3.42 -0.80 -25.37
C PRO A 12 3.66 0.71 -25.42
N GLN A 13 3.23 1.34 -26.51
CA GLN A 13 2.84 2.76 -26.47
C GLN A 13 1.64 2.93 -27.41
N PRO A 14 0.42 3.09 -26.88
CA PRO A 14 -0.63 3.77 -27.59
C PRO A 14 -0.42 5.28 -27.39
N THR A 15 0.15 5.92 -28.41
CA THR A 15 0.40 7.36 -28.46
C THR A 15 -0.92 8.12 -28.36
N ILE A 16 -0.91 9.32 -27.78
CA ILE A 16 -2.03 10.31 -27.70
C ILE A 16 -2.89 10.41 -28.98
N GLU A 17 -2.29 10.10 -30.13
CA GLU A 17 -2.91 10.00 -31.44
C GLU A 17 -4.04 8.96 -31.53
N GLN A 18 -3.91 7.80 -30.86
CA GLN A 18 -4.95 6.78 -30.78
C GLN A 18 -6.15 7.23 -29.94
N LEU A 19 -5.91 7.87 -28.78
CA LEU A 19 -6.98 8.45 -27.96
C LEU A 19 -7.72 9.58 -28.68
N SER A 20 -7.00 10.40 -29.43
CA SER A 20 -7.58 11.43 -30.29
C SER A 20 -8.43 10.82 -31.42
N GLN A 21 -7.94 9.76 -32.04
CA GLN A 21 -8.69 9.00 -33.05
C GLN A 21 -9.92 8.31 -32.45
N ASP A 22 -9.83 7.75 -31.24
CA ASP A 22 -10.96 7.13 -30.55
C ASP A 22 -12.03 8.17 -30.17
N LEU A 23 -11.65 9.37 -29.73
CA LEU A 23 -12.57 10.49 -29.49
C LEU A 23 -13.25 10.99 -30.78
N VAL A 24 -12.50 11.10 -31.88
CA VAL A 24 -13.05 11.41 -33.21
C VAL A 24 -14.00 10.31 -33.69
N THR A 25 -13.70 9.05 -33.37
CA THR A 25 -14.55 7.90 -33.69
C THR A 25 -15.83 7.93 -32.85
N VAL A 26 -15.77 8.26 -31.55
CA VAL A 26 -16.96 8.49 -30.70
C VAL A 26 -17.84 9.62 -31.25
N SER A 27 -17.24 10.71 -31.73
CA SER A 27 -17.95 11.80 -32.41
C SER A 27 -18.69 11.32 -33.67
N SER A 28 -18.08 10.42 -34.46
CA SER A 28 -18.72 9.84 -35.65
C SER A 28 -19.93 8.95 -35.33
N TYR A 29 -20.07 8.48 -34.08
CA TYR A 29 -21.24 7.74 -33.59
C TYR A 29 -22.33 8.65 -33.00
N LEU A 30 -22.10 9.97 -32.84
CA LEU A 30 -23.13 10.90 -32.33
C LEU A 30 -24.43 10.90 -33.16
N PRO A 31 -24.40 10.85 -34.51
CA PRO A 31 -25.62 10.73 -35.31
C PRO A 31 -26.36 9.42 -35.07
N VAL A 32 -25.63 8.31 -34.92
CA VAL A 32 -26.20 6.98 -34.61
C VAL A 32 -26.78 6.95 -33.20
N LEU A 33 -26.12 7.60 -32.23
CA LEU A 33 -26.64 7.79 -30.89
C LEU A 33 -27.89 8.68 -30.89
N ALA A 34 -27.97 9.69 -31.76
CA ALA A 34 -29.16 10.54 -31.90
C ALA A 34 -30.35 9.76 -32.49
N ASP A 35 -30.10 8.82 -33.40
CA ASP A 35 -31.13 7.92 -33.94
C ASP A 35 -31.60 6.87 -32.91
N ILE A 36 -30.70 6.39 -32.04
CA ILE A 36 -31.00 5.44 -30.96
C ILE A 36 -31.64 6.13 -29.74
N LEU A 37 -31.19 7.34 -29.41
CA LEU A 37 -31.66 8.14 -28.28
C LEU A 37 -32.49 9.32 -28.80
N GLN A 38 -33.66 9.00 -29.35
CA GLN A 38 -34.67 9.99 -29.70
C GLN A 38 -34.91 10.96 -28.54
N LYS A 39 -35.28 12.20 -28.85
CA LYS A 39 -35.45 13.29 -27.87
C LYS A 39 -36.34 12.87 -26.68
N GLU A 40 -37.44 12.19 -26.96
CA GLU A 40 -38.40 11.71 -25.96
C GLU A 40 -37.74 10.67 -25.03
N THR A 41 -36.90 9.79 -25.59
CA THR A 41 -36.15 8.79 -24.83
C THR A 41 -35.08 9.44 -23.96
N LEU A 42 -34.39 10.47 -24.46
CA LEU A 42 -33.41 11.23 -23.68
C LEU A 42 -34.08 11.96 -22.51
N LEU A 43 -35.20 12.65 -22.76
CA LEU A 43 -35.97 13.32 -21.71
C LEU A 43 -36.44 12.32 -20.64
N TRP A 44 -36.97 11.18 -21.06
CA TRP A 44 -37.39 10.13 -20.15
C TRP A 44 -36.20 9.58 -19.32
N LYS A 45 -35.04 9.34 -19.93
CA LYS A 45 -33.81 8.91 -19.24
C LYS A 45 -33.36 9.94 -18.20
N LEU A 46 -33.43 11.24 -18.52
CA LEU A 46 -33.06 12.30 -17.60
C LEU A 46 -34.01 12.38 -16.40
N GLU A 47 -35.33 12.27 -16.62
CA GLU A 47 -36.30 12.23 -15.52
C GLU A 47 -36.13 10.97 -14.65
N LEU A 48 -35.83 9.83 -15.27
CA LEU A 48 -35.50 8.60 -14.55
C LEU A 48 -34.24 8.78 -13.67
N LEU A 49 -33.17 9.37 -14.21
CA LEU A 49 -31.94 9.65 -13.47
C LEU A 49 -32.17 10.61 -12.30
N LYS A 50 -32.97 11.67 -12.49
CA LYS A 50 -33.33 12.60 -11.41
C LYS A 50 -34.08 11.88 -10.29
N ALA A 51 -35.10 11.08 -10.62
CA ALA A 51 -35.88 10.33 -9.65
C ALA A 51 -35.02 9.29 -8.91
N ALA A 52 -34.17 8.54 -9.63
CA ALA A 52 -33.25 7.56 -9.06
C ALA A 52 -32.20 8.20 -8.15
N SER A 53 -31.62 9.33 -8.57
CA SER A 53 -30.65 10.09 -7.78
C SER A 53 -31.27 10.61 -6.48
N ALA A 54 -32.47 11.20 -6.55
CA ALA A 54 -33.19 11.64 -5.35
C ALA A 54 -33.48 10.48 -4.38
N TYR A 55 -33.91 9.34 -4.92
CA TYR A 55 -34.18 8.13 -4.13
C TYR A 55 -32.91 7.60 -3.43
N ALA A 56 -31.80 7.51 -4.16
CA ALA A 56 -30.52 7.02 -3.65
C ALA A 56 -29.91 7.99 -2.62
N ASN A 57 -29.86 9.29 -2.93
CA ASN A 57 -29.31 10.32 -2.04
C ASN A 57 -30.04 10.37 -0.69
N ALA A 58 -31.37 10.20 -0.68
CA ALA A 58 -32.15 10.12 0.55
C ALA A 58 -31.81 8.90 1.43
N ARG A 59 -31.02 7.93 0.94
CA ARG A 59 -30.75 6.64 1.62
C ARG A 59 -29.28 6.30 1.77
N LEU A 60 -28.34 7.14 1.32
CA LEU A 60 -26.90 6.88 1.48
C LEU A 60 -26.51 6.61 2.94
N HIS A 61 -27.11 7.34 3.89
CA HIS A 61 -26.91 7.16 5.33
C HIS A 61 -27.31 5.75 5.86
N ALA A 62 -28.18 5.05 5.13
CA ALA A 62 -28.65 3.71 5.48
C ALA A 62 -27.66 2.61 5.08
N VAL A 63 -26.69 2.89 4.19
CA VAL A 63 -25.66 1.93 3.79
C VAL A 63 -24.72 1.66 4.97
N LYS A 64 -24.79 0.44 5.53
CA LYS A 64 -23.94 0.03 6.68
C LYS A 64 -22.73 -0.81 6.29
N ALA A 65 -22.64 -1.22 5.03
CA ALA A 65 -21.49 -1.91 4.47
C ALA A 65 -20.27 -0.97 4.43
N GLN A 66 -19.07 -1.53 4.48
CA GLN A 66 -17.86 -0.76 4.17
C GLN A 66 -17.83 -0.49 2.67
N THR A 67 -17.52 0.75 2.28
CA THR A 67 -17.57 1.19 0.89
C THR A 67 -16.25 1.84 0.50
N LEU A 68 -15.57 1.30 -0.49
CA LEU A 68 -14.42 1.95 -1.10
C LEU A 68 -14.92 2.81 -2.28
N VAL A 69 -14.67 4.10 -2.24
CA VAL A 69 -14.99 5.06 -3.30
C VAL A 69 -13.70 5.32 -4.07
N LEU A 70 -13.73 5.13 -5.39
CA LEU A 70 -12.61 5.43 -6.28
C LEU A 70 -13.04 6.58 -7.20
N SER A 71 -12.19 7.59 -7.34
CA SER A 71 -12.46 8.75 -8.19
C SER A 71 -11.23 9.16 -8.99
N GLY A 72 -11.43 9.49 -10.27
CA GLY A 72 -10.40 10.13 -11.10
C GLY A 72 -10.37 11.64 -10.86
N GLY A 73 -9.17 12.20 -10.67
CA GLY A 73 -8.97 13.64 -10.45
C GLY A 73 -9.02 14.46 -11.75
N LYS A 74 -8.78 13.83 -12.90
CA LYS A 74 -8.86 14.44 -14.25
C LYS A 74 -10.07 13.95 -15.04
N ASP A 75 -11.14 13.54 -14.34
CA ASP A 75 -12.39 13.16 -15.00
C ASP A 75 -12.99 14.39 -15.72
N GLN A 76 -13.03 14.33 -17.06
CA GLN A 76 -13.60 15.39 -17.90
C GLN A 76 -15.09 15.16 -18.23
N LEU A 77 -15.65 14.01 -17.84
CA LEU A 77 -17.03 13.65 -18.12
C LEU A 77 -17.95 13.97 -16.93
N LEU A 78 -17.50 13.69 -15.71
CA LEU A 78 -18.24 13.91 -14.47
C LEU A 78 -17.35 14.61 -13.42
N PRO A 79 -17.94 15.38 -12.49
CA PRO A 79 -17.23 15.96 -11.35
C PRO A 79 -16.92 14.89 -10.28
N SER A 80 -16.11 13.90 -10.66
CA SER A 80 -15.86 12.68 -9.88
C SER A 80 -15.10 12.94 -8.59
N GLN A 81 -14.22 13.95 -8.56
CA GLN A 81 -13.48 14.31 -7.34
C GLN A 81 -14.41 14.89 -6.28
N GLU A 82 -15.26 15.86 -6.65
CA GLU A 82 -16.25 16.47 -5.77
C GLU A 82 -17.31 15.45 -5.33
N GLU A 83 -17.76 14.61 -6.26
CA GLU A 83 -18.72 13.55 -5.96
C GLU A 83 -18.13 12.49 -5.02
N GLY A 84 -16.86 12.12 -5.19
CA GLY A 84 -16.15 11.21 -4.28
C GLY A 84 -16.09 11.73 -2.85
N GLN A 85 -15.78 13.02 -2.67
CA GLN A 85 -15.80 13.69 -1.37
C GLN A 85 -17.21 13.77 -0.76
N ARG A 86 -18.22 14.12 -1.58
CA ARG A 86 -19.62 14.16 -1.15
C ARG A 86 -20.12 12.80 -0.70
N LEU A 87 -19.84 11.74 -1.48
CA LEU A 87 -20.19 10.36 -1.14
C LEU A 87 -19.50 9.91 0.14
N THR A 88 -18.23 10.27 0.32
CA THR A 88 -17.49 9.94 1.54
C THR A 88 -18.13 10.60 2.77
N SER A 89 -18.66 11.82 2.63
CA SER A 89 -19.39 12.53 3.68
C SER A 89 -20.77 11.95 3.97
N ALA A 90 -21.45 11.42 2.94
CA ALA A 90 -22.81 10.87 3.06
C ALA A 90 -22.84 9.39 3.49
N LEU A 91 -21.82 8.61 3.16
CA LEU A 91 -21.70 7.19 3.47
C LEU A 91 -21.00 7.00 4.83
N PRO A 92 -21.62 6.31 5.80
CA PRO A 92 -21.08 6.24 7.15
C PRO A 92 -19.92 5.25 7.31
N LYS A 93 -19.50 4.48 6.31
CA LYS A 93 -18.33 3.58 6.40
C LYS A 93 -17.56 3.56 5.09
N SER A 94 -17.36 4.74 4.53
CA SER A 94 -16.65 4.94 3.28
C SER A 94 -15.18 5.25 3.50
N GLN A 95 -14.36 4.96 2.49
CA GLN A 95 -13.02 5.52 2.32
C GLN A 95 -12.86 5.95 0.86
N LEU A 96 -12.18 7.06 0.62
CA LEU A 96 -11.90 7.56 -0.73
C LEU A 96 -10.49 7.14 -1.17
N ARG A 97 -10.33 6.83 -2.45
CA ARG A 97 -9.05 6.83 -3.16
C ARG A 97 -9.19 7.73 -4.38
N SER A 98 -8.46 8.83 -4.36
CA SER A 98 -8.42 9.79 -5.46
C SER A 98 -7.20 9.52 -6.33
N PHE A 99 -7.42 9.31 -7.62
CA PHE A 99 -6.40 9.10 -8.62
C PHE A 99 -6.20 10.42 -9.37
N GLU A 100 -5.41 11.31 -8.79
CA GLU A 100 -5.28 12.72 -9.24
C GLU A 100 -4.95 12.87 -10.72
N ASP A 101 -4.15 11.95 -11.28
CA ASP A 101 -3.72 12.00 -12.67
C ASP A 101 -4.61 11.23 -13.66
N HIS A 102 -5.72 10.62 -13.19
CA HIS A 102 -6.53 9.71 -13.98
C HIS A 102 -7.91 10.27 -14.33
N GLY A 103 -8.45 9.82 -15.46
CA GLY A 103 -9.72 10.24 -16.02
C GLY A 103 -10.93 9.43 -15.54
N HIS A 104 -11.99 9.46 -16.35
CA HIS A 104 -13.26 8.79 -16.04
C HIS A 104 -13.14 7.26 -16.03
N PHE A 105 -12.31 6.72 -16.92
CA PHE A 105 -12.23 5.28 -17.18
C PHE A 105 -11.07 4.66 -16.41
N LEU A 106 -11.07 4.84 -15.08
CA LEU A 106 -9.99 4.40 -14.18
C LEU A 106 -9.41 3.01 -14.51
N PHE A 107 -10.26 2.01 -14.76
CA PHE A 107 -9.82 0.62 -14.98
C PHE A 107 -9.36 0.31 -16.41
N LEU A 108 -9.43 1.28 -17.33
CA LEU A 108 -8.89 1.17 -18.68
C LEU A 108 -7.57 1.95 -18.83
N GLU A 109 -7.22 2.76 -17.83
CA GLU A 109 -5.98 3.54 -17.81
C GLU A 109 -4.83 2.72 -17.23
N ASP A 110 -3.62 2.93 -17.77
CA ASP A 110 -2.41 2.27 -17.28
C ASP A 110 -2.10 2.73 -15.84
N GLY A 111 -1.66 1.81 -14.99
CA GLY A 111 -1.25 2.10 -13.60
C GLY A 111 -2.36 1.97 -12.55
N VAL A 112 -3.58 1.58 -12.93
CA VAL A 112 -4.69 1.34 -11.98
C VAL A 112 -5.04 -0.14 -11.92
N ASP A 113 -4.54 -0.83 -10.88
CA ASP A 113 -4.91 -2.23 -10.62
C ASP A 113 -5.92 -2.33 -9.45
N LEU A 114 -7.14 -2.80 -9.76
CA LEU A 114 -8.21 -2.94 -8.78
C LEU A 114 -7.87 -3.90 -7.64
N VAL A 115 -7.11 -4.97 -7.91
CA VAL A 115 -6.73 -5.96 -6.88
C VAL A 115 -5.73 -5.34 -5.91
N THR A 116 -4.71 -4.64 -6.41
CA THR A 116 -3.73 -3.87 -5.64
C THR A 116 -4.43 -2.81 -4.78
N ILE A 117 -5.41 -2.10 -5.33
CA ILE A 117 -6.20 -1.10 -4.60
C ILE A 117 -6.98 -1.76 -3.45
N ILE A 118 -7.67 -2.87 -3.70
CA ILE A 118 -8.45 -3.58 -2.67
C ILE A 118 -7.52 -4.14 -1.57
N LYS A 119 -6.33 -4.65 -1.94
CA LYS A 119 -5.30 -5.13 -1.00
C LYS A 119 -4.77 -3.99 -0.14
N GLY A 120 -4.32 -2.91 -0.78
CA GLY A 120 -3.78 -1.71 -0.14
C GLY A 120 -4.78 -1.11 0.84
N ALA A 121 -6.02 -0.89 0.38
CA ALA A 121 -7.11 -0.36 1.19
C ALA A 121 -7.57 -1.32 2.32
N SER A 122 -7.08 -2.56 2.36
CA SER A 122 -7.46 -3.59 3.34
C SER A 122 -8.96 -3.94 3.30
N TYR A 123 -9.54 -3.95 2.10
CA TYR A 123 -10.94 -4.33 1.87
C TYR A 123 -11.11 -5.82 1.55
N TYR A 124 -10.03 -6.50 1.10
CA TYR A 124 -10.05 -7.95 0.96
C TYR A 124 -10.06 -8.62 2.34
N ARG A 125 -11.05 -9.47 2.57
CA ARG A 125 -11.15 -10.35 3.75
C ARG A 125 -11.92 -11.62 3.41
N ARG A 126 -11.55 -12.73 4.03
CA ARG A 126 -12.22 -14.03 3.86
C ARG A 126 -13.34 -14.26 4.87
N GLY A 127 -13.35 -13.49 5.95
CA GLY A 127 -14.32 -13.60 7.04
C GLY A 127 -15.17 -12.34 7.26
N LYS A 128 -15.90 -12.34 8.39
CA LYS A 128 -16.75 -11.21 8.81
C LYS A 128 -15.94 -9.96 9.16
N SER A 129 -14.71 -10.14 9.63
CA SER A 129 -13.77 -9.07 10.01
C SER A 129 -12.45 -9.29 9.30
N LEU A 130 -11.73 -8.21 9.04
CA LEU A 130 -10.38 -8.24 8.47
C LEU A 130 -9.39 -8.85 9.47
N ASP A 131 -8.56 -9.76 9.00
CA ASP A 131 -7.44 -10.34 9.72
C ASP A 131 -6.11 -10.10 8.97
N TYR A 132 -5.25 -9.24 9.52
CA TYR A 132 -4.00 -8.81 8.87
C TYR A 132 -2.96 -9.92 8.63
N ILE A 133 -3.17 -11.13 9.16
CA ILE A 133 -2.26 -12.26 8.99
C ILE A 133 -2.86 -13.24 7.98
N SER A 134 -4.09 -13.71 8.23
CA SER A 134 -4.73 -14.76 7.42
C SER A 134 -5.39 -14.25 6.14
N ASP A 135 -5.84 -12.99 6.10
CA ASP A 135 -6.35 -12.37 4.88
C ASP A 135 -5.25 -11.74 4.03
N PHE A 136 -4.01 -11.69 4.54
CA PHE A 136 -2.91 -11.07 3.81
C PHE A 136 -2.58 -11.83 2.52
N MET A 137 -2.39 -11.06 1.45
CA MET A 137 -1.92 -11.55 0.16
C MET A 137 -0.53 -10.97 -0.11
N PRO A 138 0.51 -11.82 -0.29
CA PRO A 138 1.85 -11.35 -0.64
C PRO A 138 1.85 -10.42 -1.87
N PRO A 139 2.79 -9.47 -1.95
CA PRO A 139 2.96 -8.68 -3.15
C PRO A 139 3.34 -9.58 -4.33
N THR A 140 2.73 -9.30 -5.48
CA THR A 140 3.15 -9.85 -6.77
C THR A 140 4.51 -9.26 -7.16
N ALA A 141 5.17 -9.86 -8.14
CA ALA A 141 6.44 -9.33 -8.66
C ALA A 141 6.25 -7.91 -9.23
N THR A 142 5.12 -7.63 -9.88
CA THR A 142 4.80 -6.30 -10.43
C THR A 142 4.62 -5.28 -9.31
N GLU A 143 3.75 -5.54 -8.33
CA GLU A 143 3.55 -4.64 -7.18
C GLU A 143 4.87 -4.38 -6.44
N PHE A 144 5.69 -5.42 -6.23
CA PHE A 144 6.99 -5.27 -5.59
C PHE A 144 7.93 -4.37 -6.41
N ASN A 145 8.04 -4.61 -7.72
CA ASN A 145 8.95 -3.86 -8.59
C ASN A 145 8.54 -2.38 -8.68
N GLU A 146 7.24 -2.09 -8.83
CA GLU A 146 6.71 -0.72 -8.86
C GLU A 146 7.02 0.01 -7.55
N LEU A 147 6.66 -0.57 -6.41
CA LEU A 147 6.94 0.02 -5.10
C LEU A 147 8.45 0.17 -4.84
N ASN A 148 9.28 -0.75 -5.34
CA ASN A 148 10.72 -0.65 -5.19
C ASN A 148 11.33 0.41 -6.13
N GLU A 149 10.81 0.55 -7.35
CA GLU A 149 11.20 1.59 -8.31
C GLU A 149 10.82 2.99 -7.78
N GLU A 150 9.63 3.17 -7.21
CA GLU A 150 9.22 4.43 -6.57
C GLU A 150 10.16 4.86 -5.44
N ASN A 151 10.67 3.89 -4.66
CA ASN A 151 11.60 4.13 -3.55
C ASN A 151 13.07 3.99 -3.99
N ARG A 152 13.36 3.85 -5.30
CA ARG A 152 14.71 3.64 -5.83
C ARG A 152 15.64 4.79 -5.46
N TRP A 153 15.13 6.02 -5.46
CA TRP A 153 15.92 7.19 -5.09
C TRP A 153 16.44 7.09 -3.65
N MET A 154 15.66 6.52 -2.71
CA MET A 154 16.12 6.27 -1.34
C MET A 154 17.24 5.24 -1.32
N SER A 155 17.07 4.15 -2.06
CA SER A 155 18.10 3.10 -2.15
C SER A 155 19.41 3.63 -2.74
N VAL A 156 19.35 4.54 -3.71
CA VAL A 156 20.53 5.20 -4.29
C VAL A 156 21.18 6.14 -3.29
N LEU A 157 20.39 7.01 -2.64
CA LEU A 157 20.88 7.97 -1.65
C LEU A 157 21.54 7.28 -0.46
N MET A 158 20.88 6.24 0.06
CA MET A 158 21.32 5.50 1.25
C MET A 158 22.41 4.47 0.94
N SER A 159 22.44 3.93 -0.29
CA SER A 159 23.38 2.88 -0.72
C SER A 159 23.60 1.78 0.36
N PRO A 160 22.52 1.14 0.82
CA PRO A 160 22.56 0.30 2.01
C PRO A 160 23.47 -0.91 1.81
N VAL A 161 24.27 -1.23 2.84
CA VAL A 161 25.07 -2.45 2.90
C VAL A 161 24.51 -3.35 3.99
N MET A 162 23.90 -4.46 3.58
CA MET A 162 23.43 -5.48 4.53
C MET A 162 24.60 -6.33 4.99
N LEU A 163 24.69 -6.56 6.30
CA LEU A 163 25.61 -7.49 6.94
C LEU A 163 24.80 -8.41 7.86
N SER A 164 25.16 -9.68 7.90
CA SER A 164 24.55 -10.65 8.82
C SER A 164 25.61 -11.56 9.44
N THR A 165 25.27 -12.19 10.55
CA THR A 165 26.17 -13.07 11.30
C THR A 165 25.74 -14.51 11.07
N LEU A 166 26.67 -15.36 10.62
CA LEU A 166 26.45 -16.79 10.44
C LEU A 166 26.43 -17.53 11.80
N GLU A 167 26.01 -18.80 11.80
CA GLU A 167 25.97 -19.64 13.00
C GLU A 167 27.34 -19.84 13.67
N ASP A 168 28.43 -19.77 12.89
CA ASP A 168 29.81 -19.84 13.38
C ASP A 168 30.33 -18.50 13.96
N GLY A 169 29.48 -17.47 13.99
CA GLY A 169 29.83 -16.12 14.47
C GLY A 169 30.50 -15.23 13.42
N LYS A 170 30.73 -15.71 12.19
CA LYS A 170 31.34 -14.91 11.13
C LYS A 170 30.35 -13.88 10.58
N ILE A 171 30.79 -12.63 10.52
CA ILE A 171 30.07 -11.56 9.84
C ILE A 171 30.32 -11.67 8.34
N VAL A 172 29.23 -11.66 7.56
CA VAL A 172 29.26 -11.72 6.09
C VAL A 172 28.42 -10.62 5.49
N ARG A 173 28.75 -10.24 4.26
CA ARG A 173 27.93 -9.33 3.47
C ARG A 173 26.67 -10.04 2.99
N GLY A 174 25.56 -9.31 2.99
CA GLY A 174 24.23 -9.80 2.69
C GLY A 174 23.54 -10.37 3.92
N LEU A 175 22.37 -10.94 3.69
CA LEU A 175 21.48 -11.41 4.74
C LEU A 175 21.57 -12.91 5.01
N SER A 176 22.59 -13.64 4.52
CA SER A 176 22.67 -15.11 4.61
C SER A 176 22.68 -15.70 6.03
N GLY A 177 23.07 -14.92 7.04
CA GLY A 177 23.00 -15.31 8.45
C GLY A 177 21.60 -15.31 9.06
N ILE A 178 20.59 -14.78 8.36
CA ILE A 178 19.20 -14.81 8.84
C ILE A 178 18.61 -16.23 8.65
N PRO A 179 17.87 -16.81 9.61
CA PRO A 179 17.17 -18.07 9.40
C PRO A 179 16.13 -17.98 8.27
N SER A 180 16.12 -18.97 7.36
CA SER A 180 15.12 -19.02 6.27
C SER A 180 13.72 -19.35 6.79
N GLU A 181 13.62 -20.11 7.88
CA GLU A 181 12.37 -20.55 8.49
C GLU A 181 12.10 -19.77 9.78
N GLY A 182 10.83 -19.45 10.02
CA GLY A 182 10.39 -18.73 11.23
C GLY A 182 9.86 -19.62 12.36
N PRO A 183 9.41 -19.01 13.47
CA PRO A 183 9.28 -17.56 13.66
C PRO A 183 10.62 -16.87 13.93
N VAL A 184 10.85 -15.73 13.27
CA VAL A 184 12.01 -14.86 13.51
C VAL A 184 11.50 -13.48 13.89
N LEU A 185 12.06 -12.89 14.94
CA LEU A 185 11.76 -11.54 15.36
C LEU A 185 13.00 -10.67 15.27
N LEU A 186 13.02 -9.75 14.31
CA LEU A 186 14.02 -8.70 14.25
C LEU A 186 13.67 -7.59 15.24
N VAL A 187 14.63 -7.24 16.10
CA VAL A 187 14.48 -6.20 17.12
C VAL A 187 15.62 -5.20 16.99
N GLY A 188 15.28 -3.92 16.84
CA GLY A 188 16.24 -2.83 16.67
C GLY A 188 15.58 -1.49 16.96
N TYR A 189 16.33 -0.41 16.78
CA TYR A 189 15.82 0.96 16.91
C TYR A 189 15.44 1.50 15.53
N HIS A 190 14.53 2.47 15.49
CA HIS A 190 14.22 3.22 14.27
C HIS A 190 15.26 4.31 14.05
N ASN A 191 15.72 4.48 12.81
CA ASN A 191 16.32 5.74 12.40
C ASN A 191 15.23 6.82 12.25
N LEU A 192 15.64 8.06 12.03
CA LEU A 192 14.74 9.20 11.90
C LEU A 192 13.74 8.98 10.75
N MET A 193 12.45 9.14 11.05
CA MET A 193 11.31 8.85 10.15
C MET A 193 11.17 7.39 9.71
N GLY A 194 12.05 6.49 10.15
CA GLY A 194 12.02 5.08 9.81
C GLY A 194 12.44 4.78 8.37
N PHE A 195 13.36 5.55 7.75
CA PHE A 195 13.72 5.31 6.35
C PHE A 195 14.47 4.00 6.15
N GLU A 196 15.03 3.40 7.20
CA GLU A 196 15.69 2.10 7.11
C GLU A 196 14.72 1.02 6.64
N VAL A 197 13.44 1.14 6.96
CA VAL A 197 12.41 0.17 6.54
C VAL A 197 12.28 0.15 5.01
N HIS A 198 12.42 1.30 4.35
CA HIS A 198 12.29 1.42 2.90
C HIS A 198 13.39 0.69 2.13
N THR A 199 14.53 0.44 2.76
CA THR A 199 15.63 -0.33 2.14
C THR A 199 15.72 -1.75 2.70
N MET A 200 15.53 -1.91 4.01
CA MET A 200 15.62 -3.19 4.69
C MET A 200 14.55 -4.17 4.20
N VAL A 201 13.27 -3.79 4.19
CA VAL A 201 12.18 -4.72 3.82
C VAL A 201 12.35 -5.26 2.39
N PRO A 202 12.62 -4.42 1.37
CA PRO A 202 12.90 -4.92 0.02
C PRO A 202 14.12 -5.85 -0.05
N GLN A 203 15.22 -5.56 0.66
CA GLN A 203 16.42 -6.41 0.61
C GLN A 203 16.19 -7.82 1.18
N PHE A 204 15.37 -7.95 2.24
CA PHE A 204 14.94 -9.26 2.73
C PHE A 204 14.21 -10.08 1.66
N LEU A 205 13.34 -9.43 0.89
CA LEU A 205 12.60 -10.10 -0.18
C LEU A 205 13.51 -10.41 -1.39
N ILE A 206 14.42 -9.51 -1.74
CA ILE A 206 15.35 -9.68 -2.87
C ILE A 206 16.33 -10.81 -2.59
N GLU A 207 17.10 -10.72 -1.50
CA GLU A 207 18.22 -11.61 -1.19
C GLU A 207 17.75 -12.95 -0.64
N ARG A 208 16.68 -12.96 0.17
CA ARG A 208 16.28 -14.15 0.95
C ARG A 208 14.91 -14.69 0.62
N LYS A 209 14.12 -13.98 -0.21
CA LYS A 209 12.70 -14.32 -0.46
C LYS A 209 11.88 -14.35 0.84
N ILE A 210 12.31 -13.59 1.84
CA ILE A 210 11.63 -13.45 3.13
C ILE A 210 10.78 -12.19 3.09
N LEU A 211 9.49 -12.32 3.38
CA LEU A 211 8.62 -11.18 3.57
C LEU A 211 8.68 -10.73 5.03
N LEU A 212 9.40 -9.64 5.28
CA LEU A 212 9.54 -9.07 6.62
C LEU A 212 8.30 -8.27 7.02
N ARG A 213 7.62 -8.71 8.10
CA ARG A 213 6.33 -8.15 8.56
C ARG A 213 6.55 -7.11 9.66
N GLY A 214 6.54 -5.83 9.29
CA GLY A 214 6.69 -4.71 10.24
C GLY A 214 5.44 -4.48 11.09
N LEU A 215 5.61 -4.38 12.41
CA LEU A 215 4.58 -3.91 13.34
C LEU A 215 4.55 -2.38 13.33
N THR A 216 3.50 -1.79 12.78
CA THR A 216 3.40 -0.35 12.54
C THR A 216 2.29 0.29 13.37
N HIS A 217 2.43 1.59 13.63
CA HIS A 217 1.46 2.32 14.45
C HIS A 217 0.05 2.30 13.81
N PRO A 218 -1.04 2.07 14.58
CA PRO A 218 -2.38 1.87 14.01
C PRO A 218 -2.93 3.06 13.20
N ILE A 219 -2.37 4.26 13.41
CA ILE A 219 -2.71 5.48 12.65
C ILE A 219 -2.56 5.31 11.13
N LEU A 220 -1.71 4.39 10.68
CA LEU A 220 -1.49 4.11 9.25
C LEU A 220 -2.58 3.21 8.63
N PHE A 221 -3.55 2.76 9.43
CA PHE A 221 -4.61 1.82 9.05
C PHE A 221 -6.02 2.35 9.34
N VAL A 222 -6.14 3.40 10.14
CA VAL A 222 -7.43 3.93 10.60
C VAL A 222 -7.65 5.31 9.99
N ASP A 223 -8.76 5.42 9.28
CA ASP A 223 -9.23 6.69 8.73
C ASP A 223 -9.94 7.48 9.85
N SER A 224 -9.48 8.70 10.17
CA SER A 224 -10.25 9.58 11.04
C SER A 224 -11.24 10.36 10.19
N LYS A 225 -12.53 10.07 10.37
CA LYS A 225 -13.60 10.86 9.74
C LYS A 225 -13.64 12.33 10.17
N ASP A 226 -12.97 12.67 11.27
CA ASP A 226 -12.99 14.01 11.84
C ASP A 226 -11.95 14.96 11.19
N GLY A 227 -11.49 14.66 9.97
CA GLY A 227 -10.73 15.60 9.13
C GLY A 227 -9.32 15.92 9.63
N GLY A 228 -8.77 15.13 10.55
CA GLY A 228 -7.47 15.37 11.17
C GLY A 228 -6.32 14.47 10.72
N LEU A 229 -6.60 13.38 9.99
CA LEU A 229 -5.59 12.43 9.52
C LEU A 229 -5.45 12.46 7.98
N PRO A 230 -4.21 12.28 7.47
CA PRO A 230 -3.92 12.31 6.05
C PRO A 230 -4.61 11.18 5.28
N ASP A 231 -4.78 11.38 3.97
CA ASP A 231 -5.19 10.36 3.02
C ASP A 231 -4.44 9.04 3.30
N LEU A 232 -5.19 7.93 3.37
CA LEU A 232 -4.63 6.62 3.61
C LEU A 232 -3.94 6.03 2.37
N GLY A 233 -4.23 6.56 1.18
CA GLY A 233 -3.63 6.13 -0.09
C GLY A 233 -2.10 6.00 -0.03
N PRO A 234 -1.36 7.05 0.37
CA PRO A 234 0.10 6.99 0.56
C PRO A 234 0.61 5.87 1.49
N TYR A 235 -0.23 5.35 2.38
CA TYR A 235 0.12 4.26 3.30
C TYR A 235 -0.33 2.88 2.82
N ASP A 236 -1.07 2.77 1.71
CA ASP A 236 -1.45 1.50 1.10
C ASP A 236 -0.20 0.66 0.77
N LYS A 237 0.89 1.31 0.35
CA LYS A 237 2.18 0.65 0.05
C LYS A 237 2.75 -0.16 1.21
N PHE A 238 2.66 0.35 2.44
CA PHE A 238 3.13 -0.39 3.62
C PHE A 238 2.30 -1.65 3.83
N ARG A 239 0.98 -1.56 3.61
CA ARG A 239 0.05 -2.69 3.74
C ARG A 239 0.28 -3.75 2.65
N ILE A 240 0.49 -3.33 1.41
CA ILE A 240 0.86 -4.21 0.29
C ILE A 240 2.16 -4.95 0.61
N MET A 241 3.15 -4.25 1.17
CA MET A 241 4.43 -4.84 1.60
C MET A 241 4.35 -5.63 2.91
N GLY A 242 3.18 -5.75 3.52
CA GLY A 242 2.94 -6.63 4.66
C GLY A 242 3.11 -6.00 6.04
N ALA A 243 3.00 -4.68 6.15
CA ALA A 243 2.88 -4.03 7.45
C ALA A 243 1.59 -4.45 8.17
N VAL A 244 1.68 -4.59 9.48
CA VAL A 244 0.60 -5.06 10.36
C VAL A 244 0.43 -4.07 11.50
N PRO A 245 -0.80 -3.64 11.85
CA PRO A 245 -0.98 -2.72 12.96
C PRO A 245 -0.55 -3.39 14.27
N VAL A 246 0.26 -2.69 15.04
CA VAL A 246 0.80 -3.20 16.30
C VAL A 246 -0.34 -3.47 17.29
N SER A 247 -0.42 -4.72 17.75
CA SER A 247 -1.28 -5.16 18.85
C SER A 247 -0.78 -6.50 19.36
N ALA A 248 -1.10 -6.84 20.62
CA ALA A 248 -0.75 -8.15 21.19
C ALA A 248 -1.33 -9.31 20.36
N VAL A 249 -2.56 -9.15 19.85
CA VAL A 249 -3.24 -10.16 19.03
C VAL A 249 -2.53 -10.37 17.69
N ASN A 250 -2.19 -9.30 16.99
CA ASN A 250 -1.50 -9.41 15.70
C ASN A 250 -0.08 -9.94 15.87
N PHE A 251 0.62 -9.52 16.93
CA PHE A 251 1.95 -10.03 17.23
C PHE A 251 1.92 -11.52 17.55
N TYR A 252 0.99 -11.96 18.39
CA TYR A 252 0.76 -13.38 18.66
C TYR A 252 0.52 -14.16 17.37
N LYS A 253 -0.35 -13.64 16.48
CA LYS A 253 -0.67 -14.29 15.20
C LYS A 253 0.58 -14.42 14.32
N LEU A 254 1.37 -13.36 14.16
CA LEU A 254 2.62 -13.39 13.38
C LEU A 254 3.60 -14.46 13.89
N MET A 255 3.76 -14.56 15.22
CA MET A 255 4.63 -15.57 15.82
C MET A 255 4.06 -16.97 15.61
N SER A 256 2.75 -17.16 15.82
CA SER A 256 2.07 -18.44 15.62
C SER A 256 2.10 -18.94 14.17
N SER A 257 2.10 -18.01 13.21
CA SER A 257 2.19 -18.30 11.78
C SER A 257 3.63 -18.47 11.29
N LYS A 258 4.61 -18.55 12.20
CA LYS A 258 6.04 -18.70 11.89
C LYS A 258 6.57 -17.61 10.96
N SER A 259 6.05 -16.39 11.07
CA SER A 259 6.47 -15.28 10.21
C SER A 259 7.81 -14.67 10.66
N HIS A 260 8.50 -14.01 9.72
CA HIS A 260 9.58 -13.07 10.02
C HIS A 260 8.95 -11.71 10.33
N ALA A 261 9.01 -11.29 11.59
CA ALA A 261 8.45 -10.03 12.04
C ALA A 261 9.56 -9.02 12.37
N LEU A 262 9.22 -7.74 12.23
CA LEU A 262 10.08 -6.61 12.57
C LEU A 262 9.40 -5.78 13.66
N LEU A 263 10.13 -5.56 14.75
CA LEU A 263 9.65 -4.83 15.91
C LEU A 263 10.68 -3.77 16.33
N TYR A 264 10.17 -2.57 16.56
CA TYR A 264 10.87 -1.46 17.18
C TYR A 264 10.25 -1.23 18.55
N PRO A 265 10.96 -1.55 19.66
CA PRO A 265 10.40 -1.50 21.00
C PRO A 265 9.84 -0.13 21.40
N GLY A 266 10.47 0.96 20.97
CA GLY A 266 10.01 2.32 21.24
C GLY A 266 9.07 2.88 20.15
N GLY A 267 8.93 2.17 19.03
CA GLY A 267 7.98 2.46 17.97
C GLY A 267 8.08 3.90 17.45
N MET A 268 6.93 4.58 17.33
CA MET A 268 6.88 5.95 16.77
C MET A 268 7.76 6.96 17.52
N ARG A 269 8.05 6.74 18.82
CA ARG A 269 8.93 7.62 19.61
C ARG A 269 10.39 7.53 19.19
N GLU A 270 10.83 6.36 18.70
CA GLU A 270 12.16 6.16 18.12
C GLU A 270 12.20 6.76 16.71
N ALA A 271 11.17 6.55 15.89
CA ALA A 271 11.10 7.15 14.55
C ALA A 271 11.05 8.69 14.58
N MET A 272 10.55 9.27 15.67
CA MET A 272 10.48 10.74 15.88
C MET A 272 11.43 11.19 17.01
N HIS A 273 12.59 10.54 17.12
CA HIS A 273 13.58 10.89 18.13
C HIS A 273 14.10 12.33 17.95
N ARG A 274 14.63 12.89 19.04
CA ARG A 274 15.14 14.28 19.08
C ARG A 274 16.64 14.30 18.86
N LYS A 275 17.19 15.49 18.59
CA LYS A 275 18.64 15.70 18.55
C LYS A 275 19.32 15.15 19.81
N GLY A 276 20.37 14.35 19.64
CA GLY A 276 21.08 13.66 20.72
C GLY A 276 20.43 12.34 21.15
N GLU A 277 19.37 11.90 20.49
CA GLU A 277 18.71 10.60 20.69
C GLU A 277 18.94 9.61 19.53
N GLU A 278 19.82 9.95 18.58
CA GLU A 278 20.19 9.12 17.44
C GLU A 278 20.75 7.77 17.91
N TYR A 279 20.46 6.70 17.17
CA TYR A 279 20.94 5.35 17.47
C TYR A 279 20.54 4.78 18.86
N LYS A 280 19.53 5.34 19.52
CA LYS A 280 19.05 4.86 20.82
C LYS A 280 17.85 3.95 20.69
N LEU A 281 17.93 2.84 21.41
CA LEU A 281 16.83 1.90 21.61
C LEU A 281 16.04 2.28 22.86
N PHE A 282 14.74 2.56 22.70
CA PHE A 282 13.83 2.90 23.78
C PHE A 282 13.00 1.69 24.17
N TRP A 283 13.41 1.06 25.27
CA TRP A 283 12.68 -0.08 25.81
C TRP A 283 11.39 0.36 26.51
N PRO A 284 10.26 -0.32 26.26
CA PRO A 284 9.07 -0.12 27.07
C PRO A 284 9.32 -0.64 28.49
N GLU A 285 8.63 -0.04 29.48
CA GLU A 285 8.71 -0.47 30.89
C GLU A 285 8.39 -1.96 31.06
N THR A 286 7.49 -2.49 30.23
CA THR A 286 7.16 -3.91 30.15
C THR A 286 7.42 -4.43 28.74
N SER A 287 8.37 -5.37 28.62
CA SER A 287 8.75 -5.99 27.34
C SER A 287 8.00 -7.32 27.11
N GLU A 288 6.67 -7.27 27.09
CA GLU A 288 5.81 -8.46 26.94
C GLU A 288 5.98 -9.19 25.60
N PHE A 289 6.56 -8.52 24.60
CA PHE A 289 6.86 -9.16 23.32
C PHE A 289 7.86 -10.32 23.49
N VAL A 290 8.78 -10.24 24.46
CA VAL A 290 9.77 -11.30 24.72
C VAL A 290 9.06 -12.57 25.20
N ARG A 291 8.04 -12.43 26.07
CA ARG A 291 7.25 -13.57 26.56
C ARG A 291 6.52 -14.25 25.42
N THR A 292 5.91 -13.47 24.52
CA THR A 292 5.19 -14.00 23.36
C THR A 292 6.15 -14.66 22.37
N ALA A 293 7.29 -14.03 22.07
CA ALA A 293 8.34 -14.61 21.22
C ALA A 293 8.84 -15.96 21.79
N ALA A 294 9.15 -16.01 23.09
CA ALA A 294 9.57 -17.23 23.78
C ALA A 294 8.49 -18.33 23.75
N THR A 295 7.21 -17.97 23.87
CA THR A 295 6.08 -18.92 23.81
C THR A 295 6.06 -19.71 22.49
N PHE A 296 6.51 -19.10 21.39
CA PHE A 296 6.57 -19.74 20.07
C PHE A 296 7.96 -20.22 19.67
N GLY A 297 8.96 -20.11 20.56
CA GLY A 297 10.34 -20.44 20.25
C GLY A 297 10.93 -19.57 19.14
N ALA A 298 10.52 -18.30 19.05
CA ALA A 298 11.00 -17.40 18.01
C ALA A 298 12.48 -17.04 18.20
N THR A 299 13.23 -17.06 17.10
CA THR A 299 14.61 -16.57 17.10
C THR A 299 14.59 -15.05 17.12
N ILE A 300 15.01 -14.45 18.24
CA ILE A 300 15.16 -13.00 18.36
C ILE A 300 16.52 -12.60 17.78
N ILE A 301 16.51 -11.77 16.74
CA ILE A 301 17.71 -11.28 16.07
C ILE A 301 17.82 -9.78 16.34
N PRO A 302 18.78 -9.34 17.16
CA PRO A 302 19.06 -7.91 17.29
C PRO A 302 19.66 -7.38 15.99
N PHE A 303 19.28 -6.18 15.58
CA PHE A 303 19.90 -5.47 14.46
C PHE A 303 20.13 -4.00 14.80
N GLY A 304 20.97 -3.35 14.00
CA GLY A 304 21.23 -1.91 14.06
C GLY A 304 21.60 -1.38 12.69
N THR A 305 21.45 -0.07 12.51
CA THR A 305 21.57 0.64 11.23
C THR A 305 22.42 1.89 11.40
N VAL A 306 23.52 2.02 10.66
CA VAL A 306 24.44 3.16 10.82
C VAL A 306 24.39 4.04 9.57
N GLY A 307 24.39 5.36 9.76
CA GLY A 307 24.61 6.37 8.72
C GLY A 307 23.39 7.21 8.36
N GLU A 308 22.16 6.72 8.57
CA GLU A 308 20.94 7.45 8.18
C GLU A 308 20.72 8.71 9.02
N ASP A 309 20.81 8.58 10.35
CA ASP A 309 20.66 9.72 11.25
C ASP A 309 21.77 10.77 11.04
N ASP A 310 22.92 10.37 10.50
CA ASP A 310 24.03 11.29 10.20
C ASP A 310 23.74 12.22 9.02
N VAL A 311 22.82 11.84 8.12
CA VAL A 311 22.41 12.67 6.96
C VAL A 311 21.61 13.89 7.41
N ALA A 312 20.92 13.80 8.55
CA ALA A 312 20.06 14.85 9.08
C ALA A 312 20.76 15.82 10.05
N GLN A 313 22.06 15.65 10.28
CA GLN A 313 22.89 16.49 11.18
C GLN A 313 23.48 17.71 10.45
#